data_AF-A0A257HYV5-F1
#
_entry.id   AF-A0A257HYV5-F1
#
_cell.length_a   1.000
_cell.length_b   1.000
_cell.length_c   1.000
_cell.angle_alpha   90.00
_cell.angle_beta   90.00
_cell.angle_gamma   90.00
#
_symmetry.space_group_name_H-M   'P 1'
#
loop_
_entity.id
_entity.type
_entity.pdbx_description
1 polymer ?
#
loop_
_entity_poly.entity_id
_entity_poly.type
_entity_poly.pdbx_seq_one_letter_code
_entity_poly.pdbx_strand_id
1 'polypeptide(L)'
;MNRILILLFLVLVLGSCSNKFSKIVKSKDYEYKHKMADQYYEQKNYGYAQQLFEDIFPYIKGTPGYEEAYYKFAYSYYYQKDYLNAENLFKSFVESFPNSAKVEECDYMRAYCYFKQSPKIDLDQTNTNKTIGLMQTFINTHPNSQRGKEAADIIDKCREKLEAKDYKSAGLYYNLGFYKAAAIAYGNVSDNFPDSKKADEYKLQVIKSYFKYAEMSYEDKQLARYEKVLSECADFSERFSESKYLAEVAKIKTQTNNFIKNLKK
;
A
#
# COMPACT_ATOMS: atom_id res chain seq x y z
N MET A 1 4.25 17.79 49.67
CA MET A 1 5.69 17.48 49.69
C MET A 1 6.03 16.23 48.87
N ASN A 2 5.36 15.09 49.09
CA ASN A 2 5.66 13.84 48.37
C ASN A 2 5.50 13.92 46.84
N ARG A 3 4.52 14.68 46.31
CA ARG A 3 4.34 14.84 44.86
C ARG A 3 5.46 15.66 44.18
N ILE A 4 6.03 16.64 44.88
CA ILE A 4 7.14 17.47 44.38
C ILE A 4 8.46 16.69 44.41
N LEU A 5 8.67 15.87 45.45
CA LEU A 5 9.83 14.97 45.54
C LEU A 5 9.81 13.88 44.45
N ILE A 6 8.64 13.33 44.12
CA ILE A 6 8.48 12.37 43.01
C ILE A 6 8.76 13.03 41.66
N LEU A 7 8.31 14.28 41.45
CA LEU A 7 8.59 15.05 40.25
C LEU A 7 10.09 15.40 40.11
N LEU A 8 10.75 15.80 41.21
CA LEU A 8 12.19 16.06 41.24
C LEU A 8 13.02 14.79 40.99
N PHE A 9 12.60 13.65 41.53
CA PHE A 9 13.24 12.36 41.29
C PHE A 9 13.08 11.92 39.83
N LEU A 10 11.90 12.12 39.23
CA LEU A 10 11.66 11.83 37.81
C LEU A 10 12.53 12.71 36.89
N VAL A 11 12.71 13.98 37.23
CA VAL A 11 13.59 14.91 36.48
C VAL A 11 15.08 14.53 36.62
N LEU A 12 15.51 14.09 37.80
CA LEU A 12 16.90 13.64 38.03
C LEU A 12 17.26 12.36 37.27
N VAL A 13 16.32 11.41 37.15
CA VAL A 13 16.54 10.16 36.39
C VAL A 13 16.65 10.44 34.89
N LEU A 14 15.92 11.44 34.37
CA LEU A 14 15.98 11.82 32.95
C LEU A 14 17.27 12.57 32.57
N GLY A 15 17.95 13.23 33.52
CA GLY A 15 19.17 14.01 33.26
C GLY A 15 20.48 13.24 33.18
N SER A 16 20.53 11.98 33.67
CA SER A 16 21.80 11.22 33.77
C SER A 16 22.24 10.58 32.44
N CYS A 17 21.27 10.17 31.60
CA CYS A 17 21.56 9.48 30.33
C CYS A 17 22.13 10.42 29.25
N SER A 18 21.76 11.70 29.24
CA SER A 18 22.20 12.67 28.23
C SER A 18 23.70 13.00 28.34
N ASN A 19 24.25 13.01 29.55
CA ASN A 19 25.66 13.34 29.78
C ASN A 19 26.61 12.21 29.32
N LYS A 20 26.21 10.95 29.47
CA LYS A 20 27.01 9.80 29.01
C LYS A 20 27.09 9.74 27.49
N PHE A 21 25.97 9.89 26.80
CA PHE A 21 25.93 9.86 25.34
C PHE A 21 26.73 11.02 24.72
N SER A 22 26.61 12.24 25.27
CA SER A 22 27.39 13.41 24.79
C SER A 22 28.90 13.17 24.85
N LYS A 23 29.39 12.47 25.89
CA LYS A 23 30.81 12.10 26.00
C LYS A 23 31.24 11.12 24.90
N ILE A 24 30.39 10.15 24.56
CA ILE A 24 30.65 9.19 23.48
C ILE A 24 30.74 9.91 22.14
N VAL A 25 29.77 10.75 21.82
CA VAL A 25 29.73 11.53 20.56
C VAL A 25 30.97 12.44 20.42
N LYS A 26 31.47 13.01 21.53
CA LYS A 26 32.67 13.86 21.51
C LYS A 26 34.00 13.09 21.48
N SER A 27 33.97 11.77 21.64
CA SER A 27 35.19 10.96 21.61
C SER A 27 35.86 11.03 20.23
N LYS A 28 37.20 11.04 20.20
CA LYS A 28 37.98 10.87 18.95
C LYS A 28 38.34 9.41 18.67
N ASP A 29 37.95 8.51 19.58
CA ASP A 29 38.11 7.07 19.42
C ASP A 29 36.91 6.52 18.62
N TYR A 30 37.12 6.31 17.32
CA TYR A 30 36.10 5.85 16.39
C TYR A 30 35.77 4.36 16.57
N GLU A 31 36.72 3.55 17.05
CA GLU A 31 36.47 2.14 17.37
C GLU A 31 35.55 2.04 18.59
N TYR A 32 35.82 2.85 19.62
CA TYR A 32 34.92 2.97 20.76
C TYR A 32 33.52 3.45 20.35
N LYS A 33 33.42 4.46 19.47
CA LYS A 33 32.11 4.92 18.95
C LYS A 33 31.37 3.83 18.20
N HIS A 34 32.06 3.07 17.35
CA HIS A 34 31.47 1.96 16.61
C HIS A 34 30.89 0.91 17.56
N LYS A 35 31.68 0.48 18.56
CA LYS A 35 31.21 -0.46 19.59
C LYS A 35 29.99 0.07 20.34
N MET A 36 29.98 1.36 20.66
CA MET A 36 28.83 1.99 21.32
C MET A 36 27.60 2.07 20.40
N ALA A 37 27.77 2.31 19.10
CA ALA A 37 26.68 2.31 18.12
C ALA A 37 26.00 0.94 18.06
N ASP A 38 26.79 -0.13 17.98
CA ASP A 38 26.32 -1.52 18.03
C ASP A 38 25.59 -1.81 19.34
N GLN A 39 26.17 -1.41 20.47
CA GLN A 39 25.52 -1.60 21.77
C GLN A 39 24.18 -0.87 21.86
N TYR A 40 24.06 0.35 21.33
CA TYR A 40 22.78 1.06 21.29
C TYR A 40 21.78 0.41 20.35
N TYR A 41 22.24 -0.11 19.21
CA TYR A 41 21.41 -0.87 18.27
C TYR A 41 20.81 -2.11 18.93
N GLU A 42 21.65 -2.92 19.60
CA GLU A 42 21.24 -4.12 20.34
C GLU A 42 20.25 -3.79 21.48
N GLN A 43 20.43 -2.65 22.13
CA GLN A 43 19.53 -2.12 23.15
C GLN A 43 18.25 -1.49 22.57
N LYS A 44 18.08 -1.54 21.24
CA LYS A 44 16.95 -0.92 20.51
C LYS A 44 16.87 0.60 20.68
N ASN A 45 17.97 1.22 21.08
CA ASN A 45 18.10 2.67 21.15
C ASN A 45 18.58 3.21 19.80
N TYR A 46 17.71 3.06 18.81
CA TYR A 46 18.03 3.29 17.41
C TYR A 46 18.41 4.74 17.10
N GLY A 47 17.88 5.72 17.83
CA GLY A 47 18.25 7.13 17.64
C GLY A 47 19.71 7.40 18.01
N TYR A 48 20.18 6.85 19.14
CA TYR A 48 21.60 6.95 19.52
C TYR A 48 22.50 6.12 18.61
N ALA A 49 22.03 4.94 18.17
CA ALA A 49 22.77 4.13 17.21
C ALA A 49 22.96 4.88 15.87
N GLN A 50 21.90 5.47 15.31
CA GLN A 50 21.96 6.25 14.07
C GLN A 50 23.00 7.35 14.13
N GLN A 51 22.93 8.19 15.17
CA GLN A 51 23.82 9.33 15.28
C GLN A 51 25.29 8.89 15.37
N LEU A 52 25.59 7.80 16.06
CA LEU A 52 26.96 7.29 16.13
C LEU A 52 27.39 6.61 14.82
N PHE A 53 26.51 5.87 14.14
CA PHE A 53 26.82 5.28 12.83
C PHE A 53 27.13 6.37 11.79
N GLU A 54 26.32 7.42 11.71
CA GLU A 54 26.52 8.53 10.78
C GLU A 54 27.87 9.24 11.02
N ASP A 55 28.24 9.45 12.29
CA ASP A 55 29.49 10.11 12.68
C ASP A 55 30.73 9.25 12.36
N ILE A 56 30.64 7.92 12.44
CA ILE A 56 31.79 7.03 12.15
C ILE A 56 31.95 6.71 10.66
N PHE A 57 30.91 6.84 9.83
CA PHE A 57 30.95 6.43 8.42
C PHE A 57 32.11 7.03 7.60
N PRO A 58 32.50 8.31 7.75
CA PRO A 58 33.65 8.85 7.03
C PRO A 58 34.96 8.13 7.32
N TYR A 59 35.09 7.49 8.49
CA TYR A 59 36.31 6.86 8.97
C TYR A 59 36.32 5.34 8.73
N ILE A 60 35.15 4.70 8.75
CA ILE A 60 35.05 3.26 8.57
C ILE A 60 34.75 2.85 7.12
N LYS A 61 34.46 3.80 6.21
CA LYS A 61 34.20 3.49 4.80
C LYS A 61 35.37 2.72 4.17
N GLY A 62 35.05 1.62 3.50
CA GLY A 62 36.04 0.73 2.89
C GLY A 62 36.68 -0.29 3.84
N THR A 63 36.37 -0.24 5.14
CA THR A 63 36.75 -1.29 6.09
C THR A 63 35.76 -2.46 6.05
N PRO A 64 36.16 -3.67 6.50
CA PRO A 64 35.25 -4.81 6.57
C PRO A 64 34.00 -4.60 7.44
N GLY A 65 34.06 -3.69 8.42
CA GLY A 65 32.92 -3.39 9.31
C GLY A 65 31.88 -2.43 8.71
N TYR A 66 32.18 -1.79 7.57
CA TYR A 66 31.31 -0.77 7.01
C TYR A 66 29.95 -1.32 6.56
N GLU A 67 29.94 -2.48 5.92
CA GLU A 67 28.73 -3.11 5.41
C GLU A 67 27.74 -3.41 6.54
N GLU A 68 28.19 -4.07 7.61
CA GLU A 68 27.35 -4.41 8.75
C GLU A 68 26.87 -3.15 9.51
N ALA A 69 27.72 -2.14 9.66
CA ALA A 69 27.34 -0.87 10.27
C ALA A 69 26.26 -0.15 9.44
N TYR A 70 26.41 -0.12 8.11
CA TYR A 70 25.42 0.47 7.20
C TYR A 70 24.10 -0.29 7.25
N TYR A 71 24.16 -1.61 7.30
CA TYR A 71 22.99 -2.47 7.42
C TYR A 71 22.17 -2.17 8.69
N LYS A 72 22.85 -2.13 9.85
CA LYS A 72 22.23 -1.76 11.14
C LYS A 72 21.71 -0.32 11.14
N PHE A 73 22.41 0.60 10.47
CA PHE A 73 21.97 1.97 10.30
C PHE A 73 20.64 2.06 9.53
N ALA A 74 20.52 1.39 8.38
CA ALA A 74 19.27 1.32 7.60
C ALA A 74 18.12 0.76 8.45
N TYR A 75 18.38 -0.33 9.16
CA TYR A 75 17.39 -0.93 10.06
C TYR A 75 17.00 -0.04 11.24
N SER A 76 17.90 0.81 11.73
CA SER A 76 17.60 1.76 12.79
C SER A 76 16.54 2.79 12.36
N TYR A 77 16.55 3.22 11.09
CA TYR A 77 15.48 4.05 10.53
C TYR A 77 14.17 3.28 10.40
N TYR A 78 14.23 2.05 9.88
CA TYR A 78 13.06 1.20 9.76
C TYR A 78 12.38 0.96 11.11
N TYR A 79 13.12 0.62 12.16
CA TYR A 79 12.57 0.38 13.49
C TYR A 79 12.03 1.63 14.17
N GLN A 80 12.54 2.81 13.82
CA GLN A 80 11.96 4.09 14.21
C GLN A 80 10.75 4.50 13.37
N LYS A 81 10.32 3.65 12.43
CA LYS A 81 9.21 3.89 11.50
C LYS A 81 9.45 5.04 10.54
N ASP A 82 10.71 5.46 10.39
CA ASP A 82 11.12 6.40 9.36
C ASP A 82 11.38 5.64 8.07
N TYR A 83 10.29 5.14 7.50
CA TYR A 83 10.31 4.29 6.32
C TYR A 83 10.80 5.02 5.07
N LEU A 84 10.67 6.35 5.03
CA LEU A 84 11.14 7.17 3.92
C LEU A 84 12.67 7.19 3.86
N ASN A 85 13.33 7.40 5.01
CA ASN A 85 14.79 7.31 5.04
C ASN A 85 15.26 5.86 4.93
N ALA A 86 14.57 4.93 5.59
CA ALA A 86 14.92 3.51 5.53
C ALA A 86 14.93 2.96 4.09
N GLU A 87 13.93 3.27 3.25
CA GLU A 87 13.90 2.77 1.86
C GLU A 87 15.09 3.25 1.04
N ASN A 88 15.49 4.51 1.21
CA ASN A 88 16.64 5.10 0.52
C ASN A 88 17.95 4.47 0.98
N LEU A 89 18.07 4.15 2.27
CA LEU A 89 19.23 3.45 2.82
C LEU A 89 19.29 2.01 2.33
N PHE A 90 18.18 1.27 2.30
CA PHE A 90 18.16 -0.08 1.74
C PHE A 90 18.51 -0.10 0.25
N LYS A 91 18.00 0.85 -0.55
CA LYS A 91 18.43 1.05 -1.94
C LYS A 91 19.94 1.26 -2.05
N SER A 92 20.48 2.18 -1.24
CA SER A 92 21.89 2.52 -1.25
C SER A 92 22.79 1.37 -0.79
N PHE A 93 22.30 0.52 0.13
CA PHE A 93 23.00 -0.70 0.53
C PHE A 93 23.17 -1.64 -0.66
N VAL A 94 22.10 -1.93 -1.39
CA VAL A 94 22.14 -2.83 -2.56
C VAL A 94 23.07 -2.29 -3.64
N GLU A 95 23.06 -0.97 -3.86
CA GLU A 95 23.94 -0.31 -4.83
C GLU A 95 25.41 -0.32 -4.40
N SER A 96 25.69 -0.20 -3.10
CA SER A 96 27.05 -0.11 -2.56
C SER A 96 27.68 -1.47 -2.29
N PHE A 97 26.88 -2.50 -2.01
CA PHE A 97 27.31 -3.83 -1.60
C PHE A 97 26.63 -4.94 -2.43
N PRO A 98 26.73 -4.92 -3.77
CA PRO A 98 25.98 -5.82 -4.65
C PRO A 98 26.31 -7.31 -4.49
N ASN A 99 27.46 -7.65 -3.90
CA ASN A 99 27.89 -9.02 -3.63
C ASN A 99 27.60 -9.48 -2.19
N SER A 100 26.94 -8.65 -1.38
CA SER A 100 26.62 -9.00 0.01
C SER A 100 25.56 -10.10 0.07
N ALA A 101 25.70 -11.01 1.03
CA ALA A 101 24.67 -11.99 1.36
C ALA A 101 23.37 -11.35 1.88
N LYS A 102 23.38 -10.04 2.20
CA LYS A 102 22.21 -9.29 2.70
C LYS A 102 21.45 -8.55 1.60
N VAL A 103 21.91 -8.60 0.34
CA VAL A 103 21.26 -7.89 -0.78
C VAL A 103 19.80 -8.27 -0.92
N GLU A 104 19.49 -9.58 -0.90
CA GLU A 104 18.12 -10.09 -0.98
C GLU A 104 17.23 -9.47 0.13
N GLU A 105 17.74 -9.45 1.36
CA GLU A 105 17.00 -8.88 2.48
C GLU A 105 16.77 -7.38 2.32
N CYS A 106 17.79 -6.62 1.92
CA CYS A 106 17.67 -5.18 1.71
C CYS A 106 16.75 -4.81 0.53
N ASP A 107 16.79 -5.56 -0.57
CA ASP A 107 15.86 -5.38 -1.70
C ASP A 107 14.41 -5.55 -1.24
N TYR A 108 14.12 -6.62 -0.51
CA TYR A 108 12.79 -6.82 0.06
C TYR A 108 12.43 -5.67 1.01
N MET A 109 13.32 -5.29 1.91
CA MET A 109 13.03 -4.30 2.95
C MET A 109 12.77 -2.91 2.36
N ARG A 110 13.40 -2.57 1.24
CA ARG A 110 13.06 -1.38 0.46
C ARG A 110 11.60 -1.40 0.00
N ALA A 111 11.17 -2.50 -0.63
CA ALA A 111 9.77 -2.67 -1.06
C ALA A 111 8.80 -2.64 0.14
N TYR A 112 9.19 -3.27 1.24
CA TYR A 112 8.40 -3.32 2.47
C TYR A 112 8.25 -1.95 3.14
N CYS A 113 9.26 -1.08 3.07
CA CYS A 113 9.16 0.29 3.53
C CYS A 113 8.10 1.07 2.73
N TYR A 114 8.00 0.86 1.41
CA TYR A 114 6.90 1.44 0.61
C TYR A 114 5.54 0.89 1.03
N PHE A 115 5.45 -0.41 1.36
CA PHE A 115 4.22 -1.01 1.86
C PHE A 115 3.77 -0.37 3.17
N LYS A 116 4.70 -0.08 4.09
CA LYS A 116 4.41 0.61 5.35
C LYS A 116 4.00 2.07 5.15
N GLN A 117 4.46 2.71 4.09
CA GLN A 117 4.06 4.06 3.70
C GLN A 117 2.78 4.09 2.84
N SER A 118 2.23 2.94 2.45
CA SER A 118 0.98 2.85 1.70
C SER A 118 -0.18 3.41 2.55
N PRO A 119 -0.82 4.50 2.12
CA PRO A 119 -1.79 5.17 2.95
C PRO A 119 -3.13 4.42 2.98
N LYS A 120 -4.09 4.98 3.73
CA LYS A 120 -5.50 4.57 3.66
C LYS A 120 -6.05 4.76 2.24
N ILE A 121 -7.04 3.96 1.91
CA ILE A 121 -7.62 3.82 0.57
C ILE A 121 -8.08 5.13 -0.09
N ASP A 122 -8.54 6.09 0.71
CA ASP A 122 -9.06 7.37 0.20
C ASP A 122 -7.98 8.30 -0.36
N LEU A 123 -6.72 8.12 0.07
CA LEU A 123 -5.60 8.97 -0.32
C LEU A 123 -4.94 8.50 -1.61
N ASP A 124 -3.98 9.29 -2.10
CA ASP A 124 -3.14 8.94 -3.24
C ASP A 124 -2.39 7.62 -3.02
N GLN A 125 -2.37 6.75 -4.02
CA GLN A 125 -1.86 5.38 -3.89
C GLN A 125 -0.47 5.18 -4.54
N THR A 126 0.32 6.26 -4.72
CA THR A 126 1.67 6.17 -5.29
C THR A 126 2.54 5.13 -4.58
N ASN A 127 2.55 5.11 -3.25
CA ASN A 127 3.33 4.13 -2.47
C ASN A 127 2.81 2.69 -2.62
N THR A 128 1.49 2.51 -2.81
CA THR A 128 0.88 1.19 -3.07
C THR A 128 1.35 0.65 -4.42
N ASN A 129 1.33 1.47 -5.47
CA ASN A 129 1.83 1.08 -6.79
C ASN A 129 3.34 0.80 -6.79
N LYS A 130 4.13 1.63 -6.09
CA LYS A 130 5.57 1.37 -5.89
C LYS A 130 5.82 0.06 -5.17
N THR A 131 5.01 -0.27 -4.17
CA THR A 131 5.10 -1.56 -3.45
C THR A 131 4.92 -2.72 -4.42
N ILE A 132 3.88 -2.69 -5.25
CA ILE A 132 3.61 -3.76 -6.24
C ILE A 132 4.81 -3.94 -7.16
N GLY A 133 5.31 -2.85 -7.76
CA GLY A 133 6.43 -2.91 -8.70
C GLY A 133 7.73 -3.44 -8.06
N LEU A 134 8.06 -2.97 -6.86
CA LEU A 134 9.28 -3.40 -6.16
C LEU A 134 9.19 -4.84 -5.64
N MET A 135 8.03 -5.26 -5.12
CA MET A 135 7.81 -6.66 -4.72
C MET A 135 7.87 -7.61 -5.93
N GLN A 136 7.30 -7.21 -7.08
CA GLN A 136 7.41 -8.00 -8.29
C GLN A 136 8.86 -8.08 -8.78
N THR A 137 9.60 -6.98 -8.71
CA THR A 137 11.04 -6.95 -9.01
C THR A 137 11.81 -7.89 -8.08
N PHE A 138 11.51 -7.87 -6.78
CA PHE A 138 12.11 -8.78 -5.81
C PHE A 138 11.86 -10.25 -6.16
N ILE A 139 10.61 -10.63 -6.48
CA ILE A 139 10.26 -12.00 -6.88
C ILE A 139 11.02 -12.42 -8.15
N ASN A 140 11.14 -11.52 -9.12
CA ASN A 140 11.81 -11.81 -10.40
C ASN A 140 13.33 -11.95 -10.23
N THR A 141 13.94 -11.10 -9.41
CA THR A 141 15.39 -11.09 -9.16
C THR A 141 15.81 -12.22 -8.22
N HIS A 142 14.96 -12.59 -7.27
CA HIS A 142 15.24 -13.59 -6.24
C HIS A 142 14.21 -14.75 -6.25
N PRO A 143 14.10 -15.52 -7.36
CA PRO A 143 13.01 -16.48 -7.57
C PRO A 143 12.99 -17.65 -6.57
N ASN A 144 14.13 -17.96 -5.93
CA ASN A 144 14.26 -19.02 -4.93
C ASN A 144 14.18 -18.50 -3.49
N SER A 145 13.89 -17.21 -3.28
CA SER A 145 13.79 -16.62 -1.96
C SER A 145 12.66 -17.27 -1.14
N GLN A 146 12.94 -17.54 0.13
CA GLN A 146 11.91 -17.94 1.09
C GLN A 146 10.84 -16.87 1.31
N ARG A 147 11.14 -15.61 0.96
CA ARG A 147 10.24 -14.45 1.08
C ARG A 147 9.37 -14.24 -0.15
N GLY A 148 9.56 -15.02 -1.23
CA GLY A 148 8.78 -14.87 -2.46
C GLY A 148 7.27 -14.95 -2.23
N LYS A 149 6.84 -15.86 -1.34
CA LYS A 149 5.43 -15.98 -0.93
C LYS A 149 4.92 -14.75 -0.18
N GLU A 150 5.70 -14.24 0.78
CA GLU A 150 5.33 -13.03 1.53
C GLU A 150 5.23 -11.80 0.61
N ALA A 151 6.15 -11.68 -0.35
CA ALA A 151 6.12 -10.61 -1.36
C ALA A 151 4.85 -10.70 -2.25
N ALA A 152 4.48 -11.90 -2.70
CA ALA A 152 3.25 -12.12 -3.47
C ALA A 152 2.00 -11.77 -2.65
N ASP A 153 1.92 -12.21 -1.39
CA ASP A 153 0.81 -11.87 -0.48
C ASP A 153 0.69 -10.35 -0.26
N ILE A 154 1.81 -9.61 -0.27
CA ILE A 154 1.80 -8.13 -0.18
C ILE A 154 1.29 -7.50 -1.47
N ILE A 155 1.68 -8.03 -2.64
CA ILE A 155 1.15 -7.59 -3.94
C ILE A 155 -0.37 -7.75 -3.95
N ASP A 156 -0.88 -8.91 -3.55
CA ASP A 156 -2.32 -9.19 -3.53
C ASP A 156 -3.08 -8.21 -2.61
N LYS A 157 -2.57 -7.97 -1.40
CA LYS A 157 -3.15 -6.95 -0.49
C LYS A 157 -3.15 -5.55 -1.09
N CYS A 158 -2.13 -5.19 -1.86
CA CYS A 158 -2.06 -3.91 -2.54
C CYS A 158 -3.09 -3.84 -3.68
N ARG A 159 -3.24 -4.92 -4.46
CA ARG A 159 -4.25 -5.00 -5.53
C ARG A 159 -5.67 -4.96 -4.99
N GLU A 160 -5.98 -5.69 -3.92
CA GLU A 160 -7.26 -5.62 -3.22
C GLU A 160 -7.58 -4.20 -2.72
N LYS A 161 -6.57 -3.48 -2.22
CA LYS A 161 -6.74 -2.07 -1.80
C LYS A 161 -7.07 -1.16 -2.99
N LEU A 162 -6.39 -1.33 -4.13
CA LEU A 162 -6.64 -0.54 -5.34
C LEU A 162 -8.03 -0.84 -5.92
N GLU A 163 -8.41 -2.11 -5.98
CA GLU A 163 -9.73 -2.57 -6.41
C GLU A 163 -10.84 -1.92 -5.57
N ALA A 164 -10.71 -1.99 -4.25
CA ALA A 164 -11.68 -1.38 -3.35
C ALA A 164 -11.74 0.15 -3.50
N LYS A 165 -10.63 0.81 -3.90
CA LYS A 165 -10.59 2.25 -4.15
C LYS A 165 -11.37 2.61 -5.41
N ASP A 166 -11.15 1.86 -6.49
CA ASP A 166 -11.84 2.08 -7.76
C ASP A 166 -13.34 1.81 -7.62
N TYR A 167 -13.70 0.73 -6.92
CA TYR A 167 -15.10 0.42 -6.61
C TYR A 167 -15.78 1.54 -5.80
N LYS A 168 -15.11 2.06 -4.76
CA LYS A 168 -15.63 3.18 -3.96
C LYS A 168 -15.78 4.44 -4.79
N SER A 169 -14.85 4.71 -5.70
CA SER A 169 -14.89 5.86 -6.60
C SER A 169 -16.05 5.76 -7.60
N ALA A 170 -16.31 4.56 -8.14
CA ALA A 170 -17.47 4.30 -8.98
C ALA A 170 -18.80 4.51 -8.22
N GLY A 171 -18.86 4.03 -6.97
CA GLY A 171 -20.02 4.26 -6.10
C GLY A 171 -20.26 5.73 -5.77
N LEU A 172 -19.22 6.55 -5.68
CA LEU A 172 -19.37 7.99 -5.50
C LEU A 172 -20.12 8.63 -6.68
N TYR A 173 -19.78 8.27 -7.93
CA TYR A 173 -20.52 8.75 -9.10
C TYR A 173 -22.00 8.34 -9.05
N TYR A 174 -22.28 7.11 -8.64
CA TYR A 174 -23.65 6.63 -8.51
C TYR A 174 -24.44 7.44 -7.48
N ASN A 175 -23.86 7.67 -6.30
CA ASN A 175 -24.48 8.40 -5.21
C ASN A 175 -24.73 9.89 -5.53
N LEU A 176 -23.89 10.49 -6.39
CA LEU A 176 -24.06 11.85 -6.88
C LEU A 176 -25.03 11.97 -8.07
N GLY A 177 -25.60 10.86 -8.55
CA GLY A 177 -26.51 10.85 -9.69
C GLY A 177 -25.82 10.87 -11.06
N PHE A 178 -24.49 10.77 -11.11
CA PHE A 178 -23.72 10.68 -12.34
C PHE A 178 -23.71 9.24 -12.89
N TYR A 179 -24.89 8.70 -13.17
CA TYR A 179 -25.08 7.27 -13.44
C TYR A 179 -24.32 6.74 -14.67
N LYS A 180 -24.20 7.54 -15.74
CA LYS A 180 -23.36 7.14 -16.89
C LYS A 180 -21.90 6.99 -16.48
N ALA A 181 -21.37 7.94 -15.70
CA ALA A 181 -20.00 7.88 -15.21
C ALA A 181 -19.81 6.70 -14.25
N ALA A 182 -20.79 6.44 -13.38
CA ALA A 182 -20.79 5.29 -12.49
C ALA A 182 -20.73 3.96 -13.27
N ALA A 183 -21.56 3.81 -14.31
CA ALA A 183 -21.56 2.61 -15.13
C ALA A 183 -20.20 2.36 -15.80
N ILE A 184 -19.58 3.42 -16.34
CA ILE A 184 -18.24 3.33 -16.94
C ILE A 184 -17.20 3.00 -15.86
N ALA A 185 -17.24 3.69 -14.71
CA ALA A 185 -16.28 3.49 -13.63
C ALA A 185 -16.36 2.06 -13.06
N TYR A 186 -17.56 1.51 -12.83
CA TYR A 186 -17.72 0.11 -12.41
C TYR A 186 -17.24 -0.88 -13.48
N GLY A 187 -17.43 -0.57 -14.76
CA GLY A 187 -16.85 -1.35 -15.86
C GLY A 187 -15.31 -1.36 -15.79
N ASN A 188 -14.70 -0.19 -15.60
CA ASN A 188 -13.26 -0.07 -15.45
C ASN A 188 -12.71 -0.83 -14.24
N VAL A 189 -13.47 -0.97 -13.14
CA VAL A 189 -13.07 -1.84 -12.02
C VAL A 189 -12.91 -3.28 -12.51
N SER A 190 -13.87 -3.80 -13.29
CA SER A 190 -13.77 -5.16 -13.85
C SER A 190 -12.61 -5.29 -14.83
N ASP A 191 -12.31 -4.26 -15.61
CA ASP A 191 -11.24 -4.28 -16.61
C ASP A 191 -9.85 -4.20 -15.96
N ASN A 192 -9.72 -3.39 -14.89
CA ASN A 192 -8.47 -3.23 -14.13
C ASN A 192 -8.17 -4.44 -13.23
N PHE A 193 -9.21 -5.18 -12.80
CA PHE A 193 -9.11 -6.32 -11.88
C PHE A 193 -9.84 -7.55 -12.45
N PRO A 194 -9.37 -8.12 -13.58
CA PRO A 194 -10.06 -9.21 -14.28
C PRO A 194 -10.08 -10.54 -13.50
N ASP A 195 -9.18 -10.71 -12.53
CA ASP A 195 -9.10 -11.84 -11.60
C ASP A 195 -9.93 -11.64 -10.33
N SER A 196 -10.68 -10.55 -10.24
CA SER A 196 -11.54 -10.26 -9.10
C SER A 196 -12.62 -11.33 -8.90
N LYS A 197 -12.79 -11.75 -7.64
CA LYS A 197 -13.91 -12.61 -7.21
C LYS A 197 -15.25 -11.87 -7.12
N LYS A 198 -15.27 -10.56 -7.41
CA LYS A 198 -16.45 -9.68 -7.33
C LYS A 198 -16.87 -9.13 -8.70
N ALA A 199 -16.34 -9.69 -9.79
CA ALA A 199 -16.64 -9.24 -11.15
C ALA A 199 -18.16 -9.24 -11.45
N ASP A 200 -18.91 -10.20 -10.91
CA ASP A 200 -20.36 -10.25 -11.03
C ASP A 200 -21.03 -9.08 -10.29
N GLU A 201 -20.59 -8.77 -9.07
CA GLU A 201 -21.05 -7.59 -8.33
C GLU A 201 -20.80 -6.29 -9.13
N TYR A 202 -19.63 -6.13 -9.75
CA TYR A 202 -19.31 -4.96 -10.56
C TYR A 202 -20.22 -4.85 -11.76
N LYS A 203 -20.46 -5.95 -12.48
CA LYS A 203 -21.39 -5.99 -13.60
C LYS A 203 -22.82 -5.67 -13.18
N LEU A 204 -23.27 -6.13 -12.02
CA LEU A 204 -24.57 -5.73 -11.46
C LEU A 204 -24.64 -4.21 -11.23
N GLN A 205 -23.58 -3.61 -10.69
CA GLN A 205 -23.54 -2.15 -10.49
C GLN A 205 -23.54 -1.38 -11.82
N VAL A 206 -22.90 -1.90 -12.87
CA VAL A 206 -23.00 -1.37 -14.24
C VAL A 206 -24.45 -1.38 -14.73
N ILE A 207 -25.16 -2.50 -14.58
CA ILE A 207 -26.58 -2.64 -14.97
C ILE A 207 -27.45 -1.63 -14.21
N LYS A 208 -27.31 -1.56 -12.88
CA LYS A 208 -28.05 -0.62 -12.03
C LYS A 208 -27.80 0.83 -12.42
N SER A 209 -26.55 1.16 -12.72
CA SER A 209 -26.14 2.49 -13.16
C SER A 209 -26.76 2.84 -14.51
N TYR A 210 -26.67 1.97 -15.52
CA TYR A 210 -27.32 2.24 -16.82
C TYR A 210 -28.85 2.31 -16.71
N PHE A 211 -29.46 1.51 -15.83
CA PHE A 211 -30.90 1.56 -15.59
C PHE A 211 -31.32 2.91 -15.02
N LYS A 212 -30.62 3.42 -14.00
CA LYS A 212 -30.86 4.76 -13.46
C LYS A 212 -30.56 5.86 -14.46
N TYR A 213 -29.51 5.70 -15.26
CA TYR A 213 -29.21 6.62 -16.34
C TYR A 213 -30.37 6.72 -17.32
N ALA A 214 -30.91 5.58 -17.78
CA ALA A 214 -32.07 5.53 -18.66
C ALA A 214 -33.31 6.17 -18.01
N GLU A 215 -33.64 5.83 -16.77
CA GLU A 215 -34.79 6.36 -16.04
C GLU A 215 -34.76 7.90 -15.92
N MET A 216 -33.58 8.49 -15.71
CA MET A 216 -33.40 9.93 -15.57
C MET A 216 -33.12 10.67 -16.89
N SER A 217 -33.33 10.00 -18.02
CA SER A 217 -33.10 10.57 -19.35
C SER A 217 -34.33 11.24 -19.93
N TYR A 218 -34.10 12.19 -20.84
CA TYR A 218 -35.14 12.63 -21.78
C TYR A 218 -35.68 11.44 -22.58
N GLU A 219 -36.98 11.45 -22.83
CA GLU A 219 -37.75 10.36 -23.46
C GLU A 219 -37.14 9.90 -24.79
N ASP A 220 -36.70 10.84 -25.62
CA ASP A 220 -36.05 10.58 -26.92
C ASP A 220 -34.73 9.82 -26.81
N LYS A 221 -34.11 9.78 -25.62
CA LYS A 221 -32.90 9.00 -25.33
C LYS A 221 -33.16 7.74 -24.51
N GLN A 222 -34.34 7.60 -23.91
CA GLN A 222 -34.63 6.50 -22.98
C GLN A 222 -34.57 5.14 -23.68
N LEU A 223 -35.15 5.01 -24.88
CA LEU A 223 -35.19 3.74 -25.61
C LEU A 223 -33.79 3.15 -25.81
N ALA A 224 -32.87 3.90 -26.41
CA ALA A 224 -31.51 3.44 -26.66
C ALA A 224 -30.75 3.12 -25.36
N ARG A 225 -31.00 3.86 -24.28
CA ARG A 225 -30.37 3.64 -22.97
C ARG A 225 -30.92 2.38 -22.28
N TYR A 226 -32.22 2.12 -22.38
CA TYR A 226 -32.82 0.87 -21.89
C TYR A 226 -32.41 -0.35 -22.72
N GLU A 227 -32.22 -0.21 -24.03
CA GLU A 227 -31.64 -1.28 -24.87
C GLU A 227 -30.21 -1.63 -24.43
N LYS A 228 -29.41 -0.62 -24.04
CA LYS A 228 -28.10 -0.87 -23.41
C LYS A 228 -28.25 -1.68 -22.12
N VAL A 229 -29.21 -1.37 -21.25
CA VAL A 229 -29.47 -2.17 -20.03
C VAL A 229 -29.77 -3.63 -20.37
N LEU A 230 -30.60 -3.90 -21.39
CA LEU A 230 -30.90 -5.27 -21.81
C LEU A 230 -29.64 -6.01 -22.31
N SER A 231 -28.78 -5.33 -23.05
CA SER A 231 -27.48 -5.87 -23.48
C SER A 231 -26.57 -6.19 -22.28
N GLU A 232 -26.49 -5.31 -21.29
CA GLU A 232 -25.70 -5.57 -20.07
C GLU A 232 -26.27 -6.74 -19.24
N CYS A 233 -27.60 -6.86 -19.16
CA CYS A 233 -28.26 -8.00 -18.51
C CYS A 233 -27.99 -9.33 -19.24
N ALA A 234 -27.96 -9.32 -20.57
CA ALA A 234 -27.63 -10.50 -21.36
C ALA A 234 -26.18 -10.94 -21.12
N ASP A 235 -25.22 -10.00 -21.20
CA ASP A 235 -23.81 -10.26 -20.90
C ASP A 235 -23.62 -10.81 -19.48
N PHE A 236 -24.35 -10.28 -18.50
CA PHE A 236 -24.31 -10.80 -17.14
C PHE A 236 -24.77 -12.26 -17.07
N SER A 237 -25.92 -12.60 -17.66
CA SER A 237 -26.46 -13.95 -17.61
C SER A 237 -25.58 -14.98 -18.33
N GLU A 238 -24.88 -14.56 -19.39
CA GLU A 238 -23.94 -15.39 -20.13
C GLU A 238 -22.66 -15.64 -19.32
N ARG A 239 -22.07 -14.59 -18.75
CA ARG A 239 -20.77 -14.67 -18.06
C ARG A 239 -20.87 -15.18 -16.62
N PHE A 240 -22.00 -14.96 -15.96
CA PHE A 240 -22.18 -15.20 -14.53
C PHE A 240 -23.42 -16.06 -14.24
N SER A 241 -23.52 -17.21 -14.94
CA SER A 241 -24.66 -18.15 -14.87
C SER A 241 -24.90 -18.79 -13.51
N GLU A 242 -23.94 -18.69 -12.58
CA GLU A 242 -24.05 -19.19 -11.21
C GLU A 242 -24.09 -18.06 -10.16
N SER A 243 -24.15 -16.79 -10.59
CA SER A 243 -24.13 -15.67 -9.66
C SER A 243 -25.42 -15.60 -8.83
N LYS A 244 -25.24 -15.32 -7.53
CA LYS A 244 -26.32 -15.01 -6.60
C LYS A 244 -27.17 -13.79 -7.01
N TYR A 245 -26.69 -12.96 -7.94
CA TYR A 245 -27.38 -11.75 -8.40
C TYR A 245 -28.32 -11.97 -9.60
N LEU A 246 -28.42 -13.19 -10.14
CA LEU A 246 -29.27 -13.49 -11.31
C LEU A 246 -30.74 -13.07 -11.14
N ALA A 247 -31.31 -13.30 -9.95
CA ALA A 247 -32.69 -12.91 -9.66
C ALA A 247 -32.89 -11.39 -9.73
N GLU A 248 -31.90 -10.61 -9.27
CA GLU A 248 -31.94 -9.15 -9.31
C GLU A 248 -31.79 -8.64 -10.75
N VAL A 249 -30.88 -9.23 -11.54
CA VAL A 249 -30.69 -8.90 -12.96
C VAL A 249 -31.97 -9.21 -13.76
N ALA A 250 -32.61 -10.36 -13.50
CA ALA A 250 -33.87 -10.74 -14.15
C ALA A 250 -35.01 -9.76 -13.83
N LYS A 251 -35.06 -9.26 -12.59
CA LYS A 251 -36.01 -8.21 -12.18
C LYS A 251 -35.78 -6.92 -12.96
N ILE A 252 -34.54 -6.45 -13.04
CA ILE A 252 -34.20 -5.22 -13.80
C ILE A 252 -34.51 -5.39 -15.28
N LYS A 253 -34.21 -6.56 -15.87
CA LYS A 253 -34.56 -6.90 -17.26
C LYS A 253 -36.07 -6.82 -17.51
N THR A 254 -36.88 -7.39 -16.62
CA THR A 254 -38.34 -7.34 -16.71
C THR A 254 -38.87 -5.90 -16.62
N GLN A 255 -38.36 -5.11 -15.66
CA GLN A 255 -38.72 -3.71 -15.53
C GLN A 255 -38.37 -2.91 -16.80
N THR A 256 -37.17 -3.13 -17.34
CA THR A 256 -36.69 -2.49 -18.56
C THR A 256 -37.58 -2.79 -19.77
N ASN A 257 -37.99 -4.05 -19.96
CA ASN A 257 -38.91 -4.43 -21.03
C ASN A 257 -40.28 -3.72 -20.92
N ASN A 258 -40.79 -3.58 -19.70
CA ASN A 258 -42.05 -2.86 -19.46
C ASN A 258 -41.92 -1.37 -19.81
N PHE A 259 -40.82 -0.71 -19.45
CA PHE A 259 -40.55 0.67 -19.84
C PHE A 259 -40.49 0.84 -21.36
N ILE A 260 -39.73 -0.01 -22.05
CA ILE A 260 -39.63 0.03 -23.53
C ILE A 260 -41.00 -0.16 -24.18
N LYS A 261 -41.84 -1.07 -23.67
CA LYS A 261 -43.19 -1.29 -24.20
C LYS A 261 -44.07 -0.04 -24.05
N ASN A 262 -43.92 0.71 -22.96
CA ASN A 262 -44.68 1.93 -22.73
C ASN A 262 -44.20 3.09 -23.60
N LEU A 263 -42.89 3.19 -23.89
CA LEU A 263 -42.32 4.23 -24.76
C LEU A 263 -42.68 4.07 -26.24
N LYS A 264 -43.11 2.88 -26.65
CA LYS A 264 -43.51 2.56 -28.04
C LYS A 264 -45.01 2.71 -28.30
N LYS A 265 -45.79 3.10 -27.29
CA LYS A 265 -47.23 3.38 -27.40
C LYS A 265 -47.45 4.86 -27.62
#